data_AF-A0A3N1YE46-F1
#
_entry.id   AF-A0A3N1YE46-F1
#
_cell.length_a   1.000
_cell.length_b   1.000
_cell.length_c   1.000
_cell.angle_alpha   90.00
_cell.angle_beta   90.00
_cell.angle_gamma   90.00
#
_symmetry.space_group_name_H-M   'P 1'
#
loop_
_entity.id
_entity.type
_entity.pdbx_description
1 polymer ?
#
loop_
_entity_poly.entity_id
_entity_poly.type
_entity_poly.pdbx_seq_one_letter_code
_entity_poly.pdbx_strand_id
1 'polypeptide(L)'
;MSGGPSGPVLAAGAVVWREQDGTPLVLLIHRDHHKDVSLPKGKVDPGEAVPTTAVREIDEETGYRVHLGAPLGTAEYVLPNGRDKVVHYWAARVSAKEYARAGDFTPNHEVAALEWVTIDDARNRLTYERDVAILDRFAERAAAGHHRTFALIALRHAKTVPGSDWNGPDATRPLLPVGRSQAKAAASPVAAFGPKKIVSSTAARCLATVEPLSATTKLGVSSSSDISQDAHDRGAADVKGVVRRRLDKGKTAVLCSHGPVLPDIIARIATATADDSGRFDLRRAAMLSVGDFSVMHIAGETLVAVETHRNTIPA
;
A
#
# COMPACT_ATOMS: atom_id res chain seq x y z
N MET A 1 36.90 3.56 -7.23
CA MET A 1 35.94 3.06 -6.24
C MET A 1 34.67 3.90 -6.35
N SER A 2 33.84 3.61 -7.35
CA SER A 2 32.56 4.29 -7.56
C SER A 2 31.61 3.87 -6.46
N GLY A 3 31.35 4.79 -5.52
CA GLY A 3 30.44 4.57 -4.40
C GLY A 3 29.06 4.18 -4.90
N GLY A 4 28.68 2.92 -4.69
CA GLY A 4 27.29 2.50 -4.81
C GLY A 4 26.40 3.31 -3.88
N PRO A 5 25.08 3.33 -4.12
CA PRO A 5 24.15 4.18 -3.37
C PRO A 5 24.32 4.01 -1.86
N SER A 6 24.51 5.13 -1.16
CA SER A 6 24.65 5.20 0.30
C SER A 6 23.29 4.92 0.94
N GLY A 7 23.07 3.67 1.34
CA GLY A 7 21.86 3.22 2.02
C GLY A 7 21.73 1.69 2.02
N PRO A 8 20.83 1.16 2.86
CA PRO A 8 20.54 -0.27 2.88
C PRO A 8 20.02 -0.73 1.52
N VAL A 9 20.28 -1.99 1.18
CA VAL A 9 19.58 -2.66 0.08
C VAL A 9 18.12 -2.84 0.49
N LEU A 10 17.21 -2.20 -0.24
CA LEU A 10 15.78 -2.33 0.00
C LEU A 10 15.22 -3.54 -0.77
N ALA A 11 14.30 -4.23 -0.11
CA ALA A 11 13.56 -5.36 -0.66
C ALA A 11 12.12 -5.33 -0.13
N ALA A 12 11.23 -6.05 -0.81
CA ALA A 12 9.83 -6.09 -0.47
C ALA A 12 9.24 -7.46 -0.76
N GLY A 13 8.27 -7.89 0.05
CA GLY A 13 7.58 -9.16 -0.13
C GLY A 13 6.30 -9.25 0.68
N ALA A 14 5.79 -10.48 0.83
CA ALA A 14 4.58 -10.69 1.61
C ALA A 14 4.50 -12.07 2.26
N VAL A 15 3.72 -12.12 3.33
CA VAL A 15 3.01 -13.36 3.69
C VAL A 15 1.83 -13.46 2.73
N VAL A 16 2.05 -14.20 1.66
CA VAL A 16 1.02 -14.50 0.66
C VAL A 16 0.12 -15.59 1.23
N TRP A 17 -1.18 -15.33 1.29
CA TRP A 17 -2.12 -16.24 1.93
C TRP A 17 -3.39 -16.43 1.11
N ARG A 18 -4.02 -17.59 1.26
CA ARG A 18 -5.36 -17.89 0.73
C ARG A 18 -6.19 -18.56 1.81
N GLU A 19 -7.49 -18.67 1.58
CA GLU A 19 -8.34 -19.43 2.48
C GLU A 19 -8.72 -20.76 1.86
N GLN A 20 -8.75 -21.75 2.72
CA GLN A 20 -9.30 -23.06 2.45
C GLN A 20 -10.15 -23.45 3.65
N ASP A 21 -11.44 -23.66 3.42
CA ASP A 21 -12.40 -24.11 4.45
C ASP A 21 -12.41 -23.22 5.71
N GLY A 22 -12.30 -21.90 5.51
CA GLY A 22 -12.26 -20.91 6.59
C GLY A 22 -10.91 -20.76 7.30
N THR A 23 -9.91 -21.56 6.93
CA THR A 23 -8.56 -21.52 7.50
C THR A 23 -7.59 -20.79 6.56
N PRO A 24 -6.77 -19.84 7.06
CA PRO A 24 -5.72 -19.23 6.26
C PRO A 24 -4.55 -20.21 6.05
N LEU A 25 -4.20 -20.41 4.79
CA LEU A 25 -2.96 -21.08 4.37
C LEU A 25 -1.97 -20.04 3.84
N VAL A 26 -0.69 -20.26 4.11
CA VAL A 26 0.41 -19.39 3.68
C VAL A 26 1.22 -20.06 2.58
N LEU A 27 1.66 -19.27 1.62
CA LEU A 27 2.53 -19.70 0.53
C LEU A 27 4.00 -19.65 0.96
N LEU A 28 4.70 -20.76 0.82
CA LEU A 28 6.15 -20.84 0.90
C LEU A 28 6.73 -21.03 -0.50
N ILE A 29 7.92 -20.47 -0.71
CA ILE A 29 8.73 -20.68 -1.91
C ILE A 29 9.99 -21.48 -1.58
N HIS A 30 10.32 -22.44 -2.43
CA HIS A 30 11.56 -23.23 -2.36
C HIS A 30 12.52 -22.70 -3.42
N ARG A 31 13.75 -22.35 -3.04
CA ARG A 31 14.74 -21.75 -3.95
C ARG A 31 15.95 -22.64 -4.11
N ASP A 32 16.14 -23.20 -5.31
CA ASP A 32 17.23 -24.17 -5.58
C ASP A 32 18.63 -23.56 -5.40
N HIS A 33 18.83 -22.32 -5.88
CA HIS A 33 20.12 -21.66 -5.79
C HIS A 33 20.57 -21.39 -4.34
N HIS A 34 19.63 -21.12 -3.45
CA HIS A 34 19.89 -20.84 -2.04
C HIS A 34 19.71 -22.07 -1.13
N LYS A 35 19.05 -23.12 -1.63
CA LYS A 35 18.64 -24.31 -0.87
C LYS A 35 17.88 -23.93 0.41
N ASP A 36 16.95 -23.00 0.28
CA ASP A 36 16.15 -22.50 1.39
C ASP A 36 14.65 -22.49 1.08
N VAL A 37 13.87 -22.38 2.16
CA VAL A 37 12.43 -22.16 2.16
C VAL A 37 12.17 -20.80 2.80
N SER A 38 11.50 -19.91 2.07
CA SER A 38 11.25 -18.55 2.54
C SER A 38 9.89 -18.01 2.10
N LEU A 39 9.54 -16.83 2.60
CA LEU A 39 8.45 -16.03 2.05
C LEU A 39 8.89 -15.38 0.71
N PRO A 40 7.96 -15.16 -0.23
CA PRO A 40 8.25 -14.47 -1.49
C PRO A 40 8.63 -13.01 -1.26
N LYS A 41 9.73 -12.59 -1.88
CA LYS A 41 10.36 -11.27 -1.71
C LYS A 41 11.57 -11.10 -2.63
N GLY A 42 11.67 -9.92 -3.25
CA GLY A 42 12.85 -9.52 -4.01
C GLY A 42 13.25 -8.07 -3.81
N LYS A 43 14.19 -7.60 -4.63
CA LYS A 43 14.87 -6.32 -4.43
C LYS A 43 14.09 -5.19 -5.08
N VAL A 44 14.13 -4.02 -4.47
CA VAL A 44 13.54 -2.81 -5.05
C VAL A 44 14.39 -2.37 -6.24
N ASP A 45 13.76 -2.21 -7.40
CA ASP A 45 14.42 -1.71 -8.60
C ASP A 45 14.68 -0.20 -8.53
N PRO A 46 15.69 0.31 -9.26
CA PRO A 46 15.96 1.74 -9.29
C PRO A 46 14.72 2.58 -9.67
N GLY A 47 14.30 3.46 -8.76
CA GLY A 47 13.14 4.35 -8.94
C GLY A 47 11.78 3.69 -8.65
N GLU A 48 11.75 2.40 -8.32
CA GLU A 48 10.55 1.68 -7.93
C GLU A 48 10.18 1.98 -6.46
N ALA A 49 8.88 2.05 -6.18
CA ALA A 49 8.38 2.18 -4.81
C ALA A 49 8.22 0.81 -4.15
N VAL A 50 8.54 0.72 -2.86
CA VAL A 50 8.55 -0.56 -2.10
C VAL A 50 7.23 -1.35 -2.20
N PRO A 51 6.02 -0.75 -2.12
CA PRO A 51 4.77 -1.50 -2.34
C PRO A 51 4.62 -2.06 -3.75
N THR A 52 5.13 -1.35 -4.77
CA THR A 52 5.12 -1.81 -6.16
C THR A 52 6.04 -3.02 -6.32
N THR A 53 7.24 -2.96 -5.71
CA THR A 53 8.17 -4.09 -5.68
C THR A 53 7.51 -5.32 -5.08
N ALA A 54 6.83 -5.21 -3.93
CA ALA A 54 6.20 -6.36 -3.29
C ALA A 54 5.23 -7.09 -4.24
N VAL A 55 4.35 -6.36 -4.92
CA VAL A 55 3.37 -6.99 -5.83
C VAL A 55 4.00 -7.54 -7.11
N ARG A 56 5.05 -6.89 -7.64
CA ARG A 56 5.81 -7.37 -8.80
C ARG A 56 6.52 -8.68 -8.47
N GLU A 57 7.29 -8.69 -7.38
CA GLU A 57 8.07 -9.86 -6.95
C GLU A 57 7.18 -11.07 -6.67
N ILE A 58 6.01 -10.87 -6.04
CA ILE A 58 5.06 -11.96 -5.83
C ILE A 58 4.56 -12.53 -7.16
N ASP A 59 4.26 -11.69 -8.15
CA ASP A 59 3.81 -12.15 -9.48
C ASP A 59 4.95 -12.87 -10.22
N GLU A 60 6.17 -12.34 -10.18
CA GLU A 60 7.35 -12.93 -10.83
C GLU A 60 7.76 -14.27 -10.22
N GLU A 61 7.83 -14.36 -8.89
CA GLU A 61 8.24 -15.57 -8.17
C GLU A 61 7.15 -16.66 -8.19
N THR A 62 5.86 -16.28 -8.18
CA THR A 62 4.76 -17.22 -7.87
C THR A 62 3.65 -17.28 -8.93
N GLY A 63 3.58 -16.32 -9.85
CA GLY A 63 2.49 -16.17 -10.83
C GLY A 63 1.16 -15.67 -10.24
N TYR A 64 1.10 -15.43 -8.92
CA TYR A 64 -0.10 -14.90 -8.26
C TYR A 64 -0.12 -13.37 -8.30
N ARG A 65 -1.20 -12.83 -8.85
CA ARG A 65 -1.49 -11.40 -8.76
C ARG A 65 -2.25 -11.12 -7.47
N VAL A 66 -1.70 -10.20 -6.68
CA VAL A 66 -2.22 -9.86 -5.36
C VAL A 66 -2.39 -8.36 -5.19
N HIS A 67 -3.12 -8.00 -4.14
CA HIS A 67 -3.11 -6.65 -3.58
C HIS A 67 -2.62 -6.73 -2.14
N LEU A 68 -1.88 -5.70 -1.72
CA LEU A 68 -1.35 -5.63 -0.37
C LEU A 68 -2.47 -5.30 0.63
N GLY A 69 -2.51 -6.06 1.71
CA GLY A 69 -3.24 -5.77 2.94
C GLY A 69 -2.34 -5.10 3.97
N ALA A 70 -2.63 -5.28 5.26
CA ALA A 70 -1.89 -4.59 6.32
C ALA A 70 -0.39 -5.00 6.40
N PRO A 71 0.52 -4.05 6.69
CA PRO A 71 1.96 -4.31 6.78
C PRO A 71 2.30 -5.25 7.95
N LEU A 72 3.32 -6.08 7.78
CA LEU A 72 3.83 -7.03 8.77
C LEU A 72 5.21 -6.63 9.32
N GLY A 73 5.63 -5.39 9.05
CA GLY A 73 6.90 -4.83 9.50
C GLY A 73 8.08 -5.22 8.60
N THR A 74 9.29 -5.08 9.13
CA THR A 74 10.54 -5.32 8.42
C THR A 74 11.31 -6.51 8.97
N ALA A 75 12.12 -7.13 8.10
CA ALA A 75 13.23 -7.99 8.46
C ALA A 75 14.55 -7.31 8.05
N GLU A 76 15.50 -7.23 8.97
CA GLU A 76 16.73 -6.46 8.82
C GLU A 76 17.94 -7.34 9.10
N TYR A 77 18.92 -7.34 8.19
CA TYR A 77 20.13 -8.15 8.31
C TYR A 77 21.25 -7.64 7.43
N VAL A 78 22.49 -8.01 7.76
CA VAL A 78 23.69 -7.63 7.00
C VAL A 78 23.98 -8.69 5.94
N LEU A 79 24.21 -8.25 4.69
CA LEU A 79 24.61 -9.10 3.58
C LEU A 79 26.09 -9.52 3.70
N PRO A 80 26.53 -10.60 3.03
CA PRO A 80 27.93 -11.03 3.06
C PRO A 80 28.94 -9.95 2.61
N ASN A 81 28.49 -8.97 1.81
CA ASN A 81 29.31 -7.83 1.38
C ASN A 81 29.31 -6.66 2.39
N GLY A 82 28.81 -6.86 3.61
CA GLY A 82 28.79 -5.87 4.69
C GLY A 82 27.69 -4.80 4.58
N ARG A 83 26.82 -4.86 3.56
CA ARG A 83 25.72 -3.90 3.43
C ARG A 83 24.50 -4.33 4.22
N ASP A 84 23.85 -3.38 4.87
CA ASP A 84 22.53 -3.59 5.47
C ASP A 84 21.50 -3.92 4.39
N LYS A 85 20.57 -4.81 4.70
CA LYS A 85 19.39 -5.14 3.90
C LYS A 85 18.14 -5.02 4.77
N VAL A 86 17.13 -4.34 4.23
CA VAL A 86 15.83 -4.16 4.86
C VAL A 86 14.76 -4.71 3.92
N VAL A 87 13.99 -5.68 4.38
CA VAL A 87 12.87 -6.28 3.64
C VAL A 87 11.57 -5.84 4.28
N HIS A 88 10.70 -5.17 3.54
CA HIS A 88 9.37 -4.80 4.00
C HIS A 88 8.35 -5.88 3.62
N TYR A 89 7.51 -6.30 4.58
CA TYR A 89 6.51 -7.32 4.34
C TYR A 89 5.09 -6.81 4.56
N TRP A 90 4.15 -7.33 3.76
CA TRP A 90 2.71 -7.14 3.92
C TRP A 90 1.99 -8.47 3.99
N ALA A 91 0.76 -8.49 4.49
CA ALA A 91 -0.17 -9.58 4.19
C ALA A 91 -0.69 -9.41 2.76
N ALA A 92 -0.72 -10.46 1.94
CA ALA A 92 -1.24 -10.38 0.58
C ALA A 92 -2.18 -11.55 0.28
N ARG A 93 -3.45 -11.25 0.02
CA ARG A 93 -4.45 -12.31 -0.21
C ARG A 93 -4.52 -12.71 -1.67
N VAL A 94 -4.40 -14.00 -1.95
CA VAL A 94 -4.77 -14.59 -3.24
C VAL A 94 -6.28 -14.89 -3.21
N SER A 95 -7.02 -14.26 -4.14
CA SER A 95 -8.45 -14.56 -4.29
C SER A 95 -8.68 -15.92 -4.94
N ALA A 96 -9.84 -16.55 -4.73
CA ALA A 96 -10.17 -17.80 -5.40
C ALA A 96 -10.07 -17.71 -6.94
N LYS A 97 -10.45 -16.54 -7.51
CA LYS A 97 -10.30 -16.26 -8.94
C LYS A 97 -8.83 -16.25 -9.38
N GLU A 98 -7.96 -15.59 -8.61
CA GLU A 98 -6.53 -15.51 -8.93
C GLU A 98 -5.83 -16.84 -8.73
N TYR A 99 -6.23 -17.62 -7.72
CA TYR A 99 -5.75 -18.98 -7.52
C TYR A 99 -6.07 -19.88 -8.72
N ALA A 100 -7.33 -19.89 -9.16
CA ALA A 100 -7.76 -20.65 -10.33
C ALA A 100 -7.10 -20.17 -11.64
N ARG A 101 -6.86 -18.86 -11.77
CA ARG A 101 -6.19 -18.29 -12.94
C ARG A 101 -4.73 -18.70 -13.05
N ALA A 102 -4.00 -18.70 -11.93
CA ALA A 102 -2.58 -19.02 -11.94
C ALA A 102 -2.33 -20.48 -12.35
N GLY A 103 -3.24 -21.40 -11.99
CA GLY A 103 -3.12 -22.81 -12.34
C GLY A 103 -1.90 -23.46 -11.68
N ASP A 104 -1.32 -24.45 -12.36
CA ASP A 104 -0.14 -25.15 -11.88
C ASP A 104 1.11 -24.27 -12.03
N PHE A 105 1.90 -24.24 -10.97
CA PHE A 105 3.16 -23.49 -10.97
C PHE A 105 4.19 -24.16 -11.88
N THR A 106 4.83 -23.36 -12.73
CA THR A 106 6.00 -23.76 -13.50
C THR A 106 7.25 -23.20 -12.83
N PRO A 107 8.22 -24.05 -12.43
CA PRO A 107 9.49 -23.59 -11.86
C PRO A 107 10.15 -22.54 -12.75
N ASN A 108 10.73 -21.53 -12.11
CA ASN A 108 11.44 -20.44 -12.77
C ASN A 108 12.89 -20.36 -12.25
N HIS A 109 13.63 -19.37 -12.73
CA HIS A 109 15.05 -19.21 -12.41
C HIS A 109 15.34 -18.94 -10.92
N GLU A 110 14.35 -18.52 -10.12
CA GLU A 110 14.52 -18.24 -8.70
C GLU A 110 13.80 -19.25 -7.80
N VAL A 111 12.62 -19.72 -8.22
CA VAL A 111 11.72 -20.55 -7.43
C VAL A 111 11.52 -21.91 -8.10
N ALA A 112 11.88 -22.95 -7.37
CA ALA A 112 11.78 -24.34 -7.78
C ALA A 112 10.41 -24.96 -7.48
N ALA A 113 9.78 -24.55 -6.37
CA ALA A 113 8.47 -25.05 -5.99
C ALA A 113 7.71 -24.05 -5.11
N LEU A 114 6.39 -24.17 -5.16
CA LEU A 114 5.45 -23.45 -4.31
C LEU A 114 4.74 -24.44 -3.38
N GLU A 115 4.51 -24.04 -2.14
CA GLU A 115 3.75 -24.86 -1.18
C GLU A 115 2.75 -24.03 -0.39
N TRP A 116 1.49 -24.47 -0.37
CA TRP A 116 0.45 -23.89 0.49
C TRP A 116 0.36 -24.72 1.77
N VAL A 117 0.69 -24.12 2.90
CA VAL A 117 0.76 -24.81 4.20
C VAL A 117 -0.01 -24.07 5.28
N THR A 118 -0.27 -24.74 6.40
CA THR A 118 -0.82 -24.06 7.59
C THR A 118 0.21 -23.09 8.18
N ILE A 119 -0.25 -22.16 9.03
CA ILE A 119 0.67 -21.24 9.74
C ILE A 119 1.68 -22.01 10.60
N ASP A 120 1.24 -23.08 11.26
CA ASP A 120 2.12 -23.88 12.12
C ASP A 120 3.15 -24.68 11.31
N ASP A 121 2.73 -25.24 10.18
CA ASP A 121 3.66 -25.87 9.24
C ASP A 121 4.67 -24.86 8.67
N ALA A 122 4.22 -23.66 8.29
CA ALA A 122 5.11 -22.62 7.81
C ALA A 122 6.17 -22.25 8.84
N ARG A 123 5.79 -22.14 10.12
CA ARG A 123 6.70 -21.85 11.22
C ARG A 123 7.82 -22.91 11.33
N ASN A 124 7.49 -24.18 11.12
CA ASN A 124 8.45 -25.28 11.22
C ASN A 124 9.34 -25.44 9.98
N ARG A 125 8.94 -24.88 8.83
CA ARG A 125 9.61 -25.10 7.53
C ARG A 125 10.43 -23.91 7.06
N LEU A 126 10.09 -22.69 7.47
CA LEU A 126 10.86 -21.50 7.13
C LEU A 126 12.31 -21.63 7.61
N THR A 127 13.27 -21.45 6.68
CA THR A 127 14.69 -21.62 6.97
C THR A 127 15.24 -20.52 7.89
N TYR A 128 14.61 -19.35 7.90
CA TYR A 128 15.13 -18.18 8.61
C TYR A 128 14.19 -17.70 9.71
N GLU A 129 14.71 -17.54 10.93
CA GLU A 129 13.97 -16.99 12.09
C GLU A 129 13.34 -15.62 11.80
N ARG A 130 14.00 -14.79 10.99
CA ARG A 130 13.45 -13.48 10.59
C ARG A 130 12.16 -13.60 9.76
N ASP A 131 12.02 -14.64 8.93
CA ASP A 131 10.79 -14.87 8.18
C ASP A 131 9.72 -15.47 9.10
N VAL A 132 10.12 -16.30 10.08
CA VAL A 132 9.22 -16.77 11.16
C VAL A 132 8.65 -15.61 11.96
N ALA A 133 9.47 -14.62 12.35
CA ALA A 133 8.99 -13.43 13.05
C ALA A 133 7.97 -12.61 12.25
N ILE A 134 8.09 -12.58 10.92
CA ILE A 134 7.09 -11.96 10.02
C ILE A 134 5.82 -12.79 9.96
N LEU A 135 5.96 -14.12 9.86
CA LEU A 135 4.83 -15.06 9.89
C LEU A 135 4.05 -14.96 11.21
N ASP A 136 4.73 -14.86 12.35
CA ASP A 136 4.08 -14.77 13.65
C ASP A 136 3.25 -13.48 13.80
N ARG A 137 3.71 -12.35 13.26
CA ARG A 137 2.89 -11.13 13.18
C ARG A 137 1.64 -11.33 12.32
N PHE A 138 1.71 -12.15 11.27
CA PHE A 138 0.53 -12.53 10.49
C PHE A 138 -0.38 -13.47 11.29
N ALA A 139 0.20 -14.43 12.03
CA ALA A 139 -0.52 -15.38 12.88
C ALA A 139 -1.32 -14.67 13.98
N GLU A 140 -0.70 -13.71 14.69
CA GLU A 140 -1.38 -12.86 15.68
C GLU A 140 -2.59 -12.15 15.07
N ARG A 141 -2.42 -11.58 13.88
CA ARG A 141 -3.50 -10.91 13.16
C ARG A 141 -4.58 -11.90 12.72
N ALA A 142 -4.20 -13.10 12.29
CA ALA A 142 -5.13 -14.14 11.88
C ALA A 142 -5.97 -14.65 13.05
N ALA A 143 -5.33 -14.91 14.21
CA ALA A 143 -5.97 -15.33 15.44
C ALA A 143 -6.97 -14.27 15.96
N ALA A 144 -6.68 -12.99 15.78
CA ALA A 144 -7.60 -11.89 16.08
C ALA A 144 -8.72 -11.69 15.02
N GLY A 145 -8.77 -12.49 13.95
CA GLY A 145 -9.74 -12.31 12.86
C GLY A 145 -9.46 -11.09 11.97
N HIS A 146 -8.29 -10.48 12.09
CA HIS A 146 -7.94 -9.19 11.47
C HIS A 146 -7.09 -9.31 10.20
N HIS A 147 -6.84 -10.51 9.70
CA HIS A 147 -5.96 -10.77 8.56
C HIS A 147 -6.59 -10.37 7.21
N ARG A 148 -7.93 -10.26 7.17
CA ARG A 148 -8.69 -9.69 6.04
C ARG A 148 -8.85 -8.18 6.23
N THR A 149 -8.14 -7.40 5.43
CA THR A 149 -8.24 -5.93 5.46
C THR A 149 -8.72 -5.34 4.14
N PHE A 150 -9.32 -4.15 4.24
CA PHE A 150 -9.40 -3.17 3.16
C PHE A 150 -8.72 -1.88 3.61
N ALA A 151 -8.50 -0.91 2.72
CA ALA A 151 -7.84 0.34 3.12
C ALA A 151 -8.54 1.61 2.63
N LEU A 152 -8.53 2.64 3.46
CA LEU A 152 -8.81 4.00 3.00
C LEU A 152 -7.47 4.74 2.83
N ILE A 153 -7.22 5.20 1.61
CA ILE A 153 -5.94 5.77 1.20
C ILE A 153 -6.12 7.28 1.05
N ALA A 154 -5.47 8.06 1.90
CA ALA A 154 -5.43 9.51 1.80
C ALA A 154 -4.25 9.90 0.89
N LEU A 155 -4.52 10.55 -0.24
CA LEU A 155 -3.51 10.96 -1.22
C LEU A 155 -3.47 12.49 -1.31
N ARG A 156 -2.32 13.11 -1.06
CA ARG A 156 -2.17 14.54 -1.33
C ARG A 156 -1.93 14.75 -2.82
N HIS A 157 -2.59 15.76 -3.40
CA HIS A 157 -2.31 16.15 -4.79
C HIS A 157 -0.81 16.40 -5.01
N ALA A 158 -0.35 16.17 -6.23
CA ALA A 158 1.03 16.41 -6.63
C ALA A 158 1.35 17.91 -6.76
N LYS A 159 2.62 18.25 -7.01
CA LYS A 159 3.09 19.63 -7.11
C LYS A 159 2.29 20.44 -8.15
N THR A 160 1.79 21.59 -7.72
CA THR A 160 0.95 22.50 -8.51
C THR A 160 1.60 23.87 -8.63
N VAL A 161 1.12 24.68 -9.56
CA VAL A 161 1.50 26.10 -9.65
C VAL A 161 1.23 26.79 -8.30
N PRO A 162 2.18 27.58 -7.76
CA PRO A 162 1.95 28.37 -6.55
C PRO A 162 0.72 29.26 -6.66
N GLY A 163 0.02 29.49 -5.55
CA GLY A 163 -1.19 30.31 -5.57
C GLY A 163 -0.91 31.76 -5.97
N SER A 164 0.26 32.29 -5.58
CA SER A 164 0.74 33.62 -5.95
C SER A 164 0.93 33.83 -7.45
N ASP A 165 1.16 32.73 -8.19
CA ASP A 165 1.55 32.76 -9.59
C ASP A 165 0.38 32.38 -10.50
N TRP A 166 -0.84 32.33 -9.96
CA TRP A 166 -2.05 31.93 -10.67
C TRP A 166 -3.11 33.02 -10.63
N ASN A 167 -3.51 33.49 -11.81
CA ASN A 167 -4.48 34.58 -11.97
C ASN A 167 -5.95 34.12 -11.99
N GLY A 168 -6.20 32.81 -11.90
CA GLY A 168 -7.56 32.23 -11.89
C GLY A 168 -8.02 31.77 -10.51
N PRO A 169 -9.23 31.18 -10.39
CA PRO A 169 -9.67 30.57 -9.15
C PRO A 169 -8.69 29.50 -8.66
N ASP A 170 -8.48 29.38 -7.34
CA ASP A 170 -7.49 28.43 -6.77
C ASP A 170 -7.72 26.99 -7.25
N ALA A 171 -8.99 26.58 -7.33
CA ALA A 171 -9.38 25.24 -7.74
C ALA A 171 -8.96 24.89 -9.17
N THR A 172 -8.69 25.87 -10.04
CA THR A 172 -8.31 25.63 -11.44
C THR A 172 -6.79 25.49 -11.64
N ARG A 173 -5.99 25.64 -10.57
CA ARG A 173 -4.53 25.52 -10.65
C ARG A 173 -4.10 24.15 -11.22
N PRO A 174 -3.29 24.12 -12.29
CA PRO A 174 -2.82 22.88 -12.88
C PRO A 174 -1.57 22.34 -12.17
N LEU A 175 -1.31 21.05 -12.39
CA LEU A 175 -0.03 20.46 -12.01
C LEU A 175 1.12 21.08 -12.81
N LEU A 176 2.26 21.27 -12.14
CA LEU A 176 3.54 21.55 -12.79
C LEU A 176 4.06 20.29 -13.51
N PRO A 177 5.03 20.40 -14.43
CA PRO A 177 5.66 19.23 -15.05
C PRO A 177 6.16 18.19 -14.03
N VAL A 178 6.85 18.63 -12.97
CA VAL A 178 7.27 17.75 -11.86
C VAL A 178 6.08 17.11 -11.13
N GLY A 179 4.96 17.84 -11.00
CA GLY A 179 3.73 17.32 -10.41
C GLY A 179 3.09 16.21 -11.27
N ARG A 180 3.18 16.30 -12.60
CA ARG A 180 2.74 15.20 -13.48
C ARG A 180 3.62 13.97 -13.31
N SER A 181 4.93 14.15 -13.17
CA SER A 181 5.86 13.04 -12.87
C SER A 181 5.56 12.40 -11.51
N GLN A 182 5.29 13.21 -10.47
CA GLN A 182 4.86 12.73 -9.16
C GLN A 182 3.54 11.95 -9.22
N ALA A 183 2.55 12.45 -9.97
CA ALA A 183 1.26 11.78 -10.16
C ALA A 183 1.45 10.39 -10.82
N LYS A 184 2.30 10.31 -11.83
CA LYS A 184 2.66 9.04 -12.48
C LYS A 184 3.38 8.10 -11.52
N ALA A 185 4.34 8.60 -10.74
CA ALA A 185 5.10 7.82 -9.78
C ALA A 185 4.23 7.30 -8.60
N ALA A 186 3.20 8.04 -8.19
CA ALA A 186 2.28 7.61 -7.14
C ALA A 186 1.28 6.52 -7.61
N ALA A 187 1.04 6.40 -8.91
CA ALA A 187 -0.03 5.53 -9.43
C ALA A 187 0.19 4.05 -9.10
N SER A 188 1.36 3.49 -9.42
CA SER A 188 1.66 2.08 -9.16
C SER A 188 1.66 1.70 -7.68
N PRO A 189 2.34 2.44 -6.76
CA PRO A 189 2.32 2.08 -5.35
C PRO A 189 0.94 2.23 -4.70
N VAL A 190 0.11 3.19 -5.13
CA VAL A 190 -1.29 3.27 -4.67
C VAL A 190 -2.12 2.11 -5.24
N ALA A 191 -1.89 1.72 -6.50
CA ALA A 191 -2.57 0.59 -7.13
C ALA A 191 -2.22 -0.77 -6.48
N ALA A 192 -1.03 -0.89 -5.88
CA ALA A 192 -0.60 -2.10 -5.17
C ALA A 192 -1.56 -2.51 -4.04
N PHE A 193 -2.29 -1.56 -3.44
CA PHE A 193 -3.31 -1.82 -2.42
C PHE A 193 -4.70 -2.17 -2.98
N GLY A 194 -4.84 -2.23 -4.30
CA GLY A 194 -6.05 -2.72 -4.97
C GLY A 194 -7.31 -1.90 -4.74
N PRO A 195 -7.29 -0.56 -4.92
CA PRO A 195 -8.48 0.26 -4.77
C PRO A 195 -9.60 -0.22 -5.69
N LYS A 196 -10.85 -0.05 -5.23
CA LYS A 196 -12.08 -0.27 -6.00
C LYS A 196 -12.85 1.03 -6.24
N LYS A 197 -12.37 2.12 -5.65
CA LYS A 197 -12.94 3.45 -5.83
C LYS A 197 -11.87 4.52 -5.75
N ILE A 198 -11.97 5.51 -6.63
CA ILE A 198 -11.22 6.76 -6.54
C ILE A 198 -12.23 7.88 -6.30
N VAL A 199 -12.04 8.63 -5.21
CA VAL A 199 -12.73 9.88 -4.92
C VAL A 199 -11.69 10.97 -4.89
N SER A 200 -11.93 12.05 -5.60
CA SER A 200 -11.01 13.19 -5.68
C SER A 200 -11.75 14.48 -5.38
N SER A 201 -11.06 15.43 -4.76
CA SER A 201 -11.49 16.82 -4.75
C SER A 201 -11.74 17.32 -6.17
N THR A 202 -12.69 18.25 -6.33
CA THR A 202 -13.04 18.90 -7.60
C THR A 202 -11.90 19.72 -8.23
N ALA A 203 -10.89 20.12 -7.45
CA ALA A 203 -9.75 20.90 -7.94
C ALA A 203 -8.97 20.20 -9.07
N ALA A 204 -8.57 20.97 -10.09
CA ALA A 204 -7.88 20.47 -11.29
C ALA A 204 -6.60 19.69 -10.95
N ARG A 205 -5.79 20.20 -10.00
CA ARG A 205 -4.60 19.50 -9.48
C ARG A 205 -4.90 18.13 -8.86
N CYS A 206 -6.02 17.97 -8.15
CA CYS A 206 -6.40 16.70 -7.53
C CYS A 206 -6.85 15.70 -8.60
N LEU A 207 -7.68 16.14 -9.56
CA LEU A 207 -8.12 15.30 -10.68
C LEU A 207 -6.94 14.83 -11.53
N ALA A 208 -6.03 15.74 -11.90
CA ALA A 208 -4.83 15.39 -12.66
C ALA A 208 -3.85 14.49 -11.88
N THR A 209 -3.85 14.55 -10.53
CA THR A 209 -3.00 13.66 -9.72
C THR A 209 -3.49 12.21 -9.79
N VAL A 210 -4.80 11.99 -9.79
CA VAL A 210 -5.37 10.63 -9.80
C VAL A 210 -5.57 10.05 -11.20
N GLU A 211 -5.40 10.86 -12.25
CA GLU A 211 -5.58 10.41 -13.63
C GLU A 211 -4.67 9.22 -14.01
N PRO A 212 -3.34 9.23 -13.72
CA PRO A 212 -2.50 8.06 -13.99
C PRO A 212 -2.95 6.81 -13.21
N LEU A 213 -3.39 6.97 -11.96
CA LEU A 213 -3.93 5.87 -11.16
C LEU A 213 -5.23 5.32 -11.76
N SER A 214 -6.13 6.21 -12.20
CA SER A 214 -7.38 5.86 -12.87
C SER A 214 -7.12 5.04 -14.13
N ALA A 215 -6.12 5.43 -14.94
CA ALA A 215 -5.71 4.68 -16.12
C ALA A 215 -5.14 3.29 -15.77
N THR A 216 -4.22 3.22 -14.81
CA THR A 216 -3.61 1.95 -14.36
C THR A 216 -4.64 0.97 -13.81
N THR A 217 -5.60 1.46 -13.01
CA THR A 217 -6.60 0.62 -12.34
C THR A 217 -7.88 0.43 -13.16
N LYS A 218 -8.03 1.16 -14.28
CA LYS A 218 -9.25 1.25 -15.10
C LYS A 218 -10.50 1.65 -14.29
N LEU A 219 -10.31 2.45 -13.24
CA LEU A 219 -11.38 2.95 -12.38
C LEU A 219 -11.76 4.38 -12.76
N GLY A 220 -13.05 4.66 -12.86
CA GLY A 220 -13.53 6.04 -12.96
C GLY A 220 -13.28 6.84 -11.67
N VAL A 221 -13.09 8.15 -11.83
CA VAL A 221 -12.89 9.10 -10.72
C VAL A 221 -14.23 9.74 -10.35
N SER A 222 -14.63 9.64 -9.08
CA SER A 222 -15.73 10.46 -8.56
C SER A 222 -15.18 11.76 -7.97
N SER A 223 -15.49 12.86 -8.63
CA SER A 223 -15.23 14.20 -8.11
C SER A 223 -16.21 14.53 -6.97
N SER A 224 -15.73 15.14 -5.89
CA SER A 224 -16.58 15.58 -4.76
C SER A 224 -16.09 16.90 -4.18
N SER A 225 -17.01 17.86 -4.03
CA SER A 225 -16.77 19.10 -3.30
C SER A 225 -16.60 18.87 -1.80
N ASP A 226 -17.15 17.79 -1.25
CA ASP A 226 -17.13 17.47 0.19
C ASP A 226 -15.73 17.20 0.75
N ILE A 227 -14.73 17.00 -0.12
CA ILE A 227 -13.31 16.87 0.24
C ILE A 227 -12.44 17.89 -0.51
N SER A 228 -13.05 18.98 -0.99
CA SER A 228 -12.32 20.10 -1.61
C SER A 228 -11.86 21.11 -0.54
N GLN A 229 -10.75 21.79 -0.82
CA GLN A 229 -10.24 22.83 0.09
C GLN A 229 -11.23 24.01 0.20
N ASP A 230 -11.77 24.51 -0.91
CA ASP A 230 -12.70 25.65 -0.89
C ASP A 230 -13.98 25.39 -0.07
N ALA A 231 -14.50 24.15 -0.07
CA ALA A 231 -15.64 23.80 0.78
C ALA A 231 -15.20 23.65 2.24
N HIS A 232 -14.03 23.07 2.49
CA HIS A 232 -13.48 22.90 3.84
C HIS A 232 -13.22 24.24 4.52
N ASP A 233 -12.57 25.17 3.83
CA ASP A 233 -12.23 26.50 4.37
C ASP A 233 -13.48 27.34 4.69
N ARG A 234 -14.61 27.06 4.01
CA ARG A 234 -15.92 27.69 4.28
C ARG A 234 -16.80 26.91 5.28
N GLY A 235 -16.33 25.78 5.82
CA GLY A 235 -17.11 24.91 6.70
C GLY A 235 -18.28 24.20 6.02
N ALA A 236 -18.28 24.12 4.69
CA ALA A 236 -19.34 23.49 3.88
C ALA A 236 -19.00 22.07 3.42
N ALA A 237 -17.81 21.56 3.74
CA ALA A 237 -17.37 20.21 3.38
C ALA A 237 -17.98 19.12 4.27
N ASP A 238 -18.54 18.06 3.68
CA ASP A 238 -18.98 16.85 4.40
C ASP A 238 -17.93 15.72 4.33
N VAL A 239 -16.75 15.96 4.92
CA VAL A 239 -15.67 14.97 4.99
C VAL A 239 -16.13 13.70 5.72
N LYS A 240 -16.90 13.87 6.81
CA LYS A 240 -17.45 12.78 7.61
C LYS A 240 -18.33 11.85 6.77
N GLY A 241 -19.25 12.42 5.99
CA GLY A 241 -20.14 11.63 5.13
C GLY A 241 -19.39 10.91 4.01
N VAL A 242 -18.38 11.53 3.40
CA VAL A 242 -17.51 10.86 2.41
C VAL A 242 -16.81 9.66 3.03
N VAL A 243 -16.16 9.83 4.18
CA VAL A 243 -15.43 8.77 4.88
C VAL A 243 -16.39 7.66 5.30
N ARG A 244 -17.51 7.98 5.94
CA ARG A 244 -18.51 6.99 6.38
C ARG A 244 -19.02 6.15 5.20
N ARG A 245 -19.37 6.79 4.08
CA ARG A 245 -19.78 6.10 2.85
C ARG A 245 -18.71 5.19 2.24
N ARG A 246 -17.43 5.35 2.58
CA ARG A 246 -16.35 4.44 2.15
C ARG A 246 -16.15 3.31 3.15
N LEU A 247 -16.21 3.59 4.44
CA LEU A 247 -16.19 2.58 5.50
C LEU A 247 -17.35 1.59 5.34
N ASP A 248 -18.58 2.08 5.15
CA ASP A 248 -19.78 1.23 4.96
C ASP A 248 -19.68 0.30 3.74
N LYS A 249 -18.86 0.66 2.74
CA LYS A 249 -18.63 -0.21 1.57
C LYS A 249 -17.64 -1.33 1.86
N GLY A 250 -16.75 -1.18 2.85
CA GLY A 250 -15.75 -2.19 3.21
C GLY A 250 -14.82 -2.57 2.05
N LYS A 251 -14.51 -1.61 1.17
CA LYS A 251 -13.63 -1.81 0.00
C LYS A 251 -12.56 -0.74 -0.05
N THR A 252 -11.39 -1.11 -0.53
CA THR A 252 -10.26 -0.17 -0.63
C THR A 252 -10.64 1.02 -1.50
N ALA A 253 -10.39 2.24 -1.02
CA ALA A 253 -10.71 3.47 -1.74
C ALA A 253 -9.62 4.52 -1.57
N VAL A 254 -9.40 5.31 -2.61
CA VAL A 254 -8.50 6.47 -2.59
C VAL A 254 -9.32 7.75 -2.41
N LEU A 255 -8.84 8.62 -1.53
CA LEU A 255 -9.35 9.96 -1.25
C LEU A 255 -8.24 10.96 -1.57
N CYS A 256 -8.26 11.53 -2.78
CA CYS A 256 -7.29 12.55 -3.17
C CYS A 256 -7.77 13.95 -2.78
N SER A 257 -6.98 14.65 -1.96
CA SER A 257 -7.35 15.95 -1.41
C SER A 257 -6.12 16.84 -1.13
N HIS A 258 -6.29 17.83 -0.25
CA HIS A 258 -5.37 18.94 -0.01
C HIS A 258 -4.76 18.87 1.38
N GLY A 259 -3.61 19.52 1.57
CA GLY A 259 -2.91 19.58 2.86
C GLY A 259 -3.81 19.93 4.05
N PRO A 260 -4.68 20.96 3.97
CA PRO A 260 -5.58 21.31 5.08
C PRO A 260 -6.72 20.30 5.35
N VAL A 261 -7.12 19.50 4.34
CA VAL A 261 -8.28 18.62 4.42
C VAL A 261 -7.89 17.18 4.83
N LEU A 262 -6.68 16.75 4.48
CA LEU A 262 -6.17 15.41 4.79
C LEU A 262 -6.16 15.09 6.30
N PRO A 263 -5.80 16.01 7.21
CA PRO A 263 -5.93 15.78 8.65
C PRO A 263 -7.35 15.43 9.08
N ASP A 264 -8.38 16.11 8.54
CA ASP A 264 -9.78 15.78 8.85
C ASP A 264 -10.16 14.40 8.28
N ILE A 265 -9.75 14.08 7.05
CA ILE A 265 -9.96 12.73 6.47
C ILE A 265 -9.38 11.64 7.39
N ILE A 266 -8.11 11.77 7.79
CA ILE A 266 -7.43 10.80 8.67
C ILE A 266 -8.14 10.70 10.02
N ALA A 267 -8.50 11.85 10.62
CA ALA A 267 -9.21 11.90 11.90
C ALA A 267 -10.58 11.21 11.82
N ARG A 268 -11.37 11.46 10.76
CA ARG A 268 -12.68 10.81 10.58
C ARG A 268 -12.56 9.31 10.39
N ILE A 269 -11.53 8.84 9.68
CA ILE A 269 -11.29 7.41 9.56
C ILE A 269 -11.00 6.84 10.94
N ALA A 270 -10.02 7.41 11.66
CA ALA A 270 -9.61 6.94 12.97
C ALA A 270 -10.77 6.95 13.99
N THR A 271 -11.55 8.03 14.09
CA THR A 271 -12.70 8.11 15.00
C THR A 271 -13.78 7.09 14.67
N ALA A 272 -13.95 6.73 13.40
CA ALA A 272 -15.00 5.80 12.98
C ALA A 272 -14.55 4.33 13.02
N THR A 273 -13.27 4.05 13.21
CA THR A 273 -12.72 2.68 13.16
C THR A 273 -11.87 2.29 14.37
N ALA A 274 -11.73 3.14 15.37
CA ALA A 274 -10.91 2.86 16.54
C ALA A 274 -11.75 2.68 17.82
N ASP A 275 -11.35 1.70 18.61
CA ASP A 275 -11.60 1.64 20.07
C ASP A 275 -10.44 2.31 20.86
N ASP A 276 -9.25 2.44 20.24
CA ASP A 276 -8.06 3.14 20.79
C ASP A 276 -7.17 3.75 19.69
N SER A 277 -7.43 5.00 19.32
CA SER A 277 -6.65 5.73 18.30
C SER A 277 -5.22 6.09 18.75
N GLY A 278 -4.86 5.89 20.02
CA GLY A 278 -3.54 6.23 20.58
C GLY A 278 -2.41 5.34 20.07
N ARG A 279 -2.72 4.19 19.46
CA ARG A 279 -1.74 3.20 19.00
C ARG A 279 -0.97 3.59 17.74
N PHE A 280 -1.49 4.51 16.91
CA PHE A 280 -0.93 4.81 15.59
C PHE A 280 -0.42 6.25 15.49
N ASP A 281 0.64 6.47 14.71
CA ASP A 281 1.15 7.81 14.39
C ASP A 281 0.26 8.50 13.34
N LEU A 282 -0.93 8.91 13.77
CA LEU A 282 -1.91 9.61 12.94
C LEU A 282 -1.41 11.00 12.52
N ARG A 283 -0.50 11.60 13.31
CA ARG A 283 0.11 12.88 12.99
C ARG A 283 0.94 12.78 11.71
N ARG A 284 1.80 11.77 11.60
CA ARG A 284 2.57 11.53 10.37
C ARG A 284 1.66 11.23 9.19
N ALA A 285 0.61 10.45 9.39
CA ALA A 285 -0.35 10.12 8.33
C ALA A 285 -1.13 11.34 7.81
N ALA A 286 -1.32 12.36 8.64
CA ALA A 286 -1.98 13.60 8.27
C ALA A 286 -1.03 14.62 7.61
N MET A 287 0.27 14.57 7.89
CA MET A 287 1.28 15.53 7.41
C MET A 287 1.95 15.10 6.10
N LEU A 288 1.14 14.82 5.08
CA LEU A 288 1.61 14.37 3.77
C LEU A 288 2.27 15.50 2.97
N SER A 289 3.42 15.25 2.33
CA SER A 289 3.96 16.15 1.30
C SER A 289 3.18 15.98 -0.02
N VAL A 290 3.38 16.88 -0.98
CA VAL A 290 2.70 16.78 -2.28
C VAL A 290 3.06 15.46 -2.97
N GLY A 291 2.05 14.72 -3.43
CA GLY A 291 2.23 13.40 -4.05
C GLY A 291 2.50 12.25 -3.08
N ASP A 292 2.57 12.50 -1.77
CA ASP A 292 2.63 11.45 -0.74
C ASP A 292 1.23 10.88 -0.45
N PHE A 293 1.18 9.66 0.09
CA PHE A 293 -0.06 9.05 0.54
C PHE A 293 0.09 8.26 1.85
N SER A 294 -1.01 8.15 2.59
CA SER A 294 -1.14 7.27 3.74
C SER A 294 -2.21 6.22 3.50
N VAL A 295 -1.97 5.01 3.99
CA VAL A 295 -2.87 3.86 3.88
C VAL A 295 -3.34 3.48 5.27
N MET A 296 -4.65 3.58 5.51
CA MET A 296 -5.30 3.19 6.77
C MET A 296 -5.98 1.84 6.57
N HIS A 297 -5.40 0.77 7.12
CA HIS A 297 -5.86 -0.60 6.96
C HIS A 297 -6.90 -0.96 8.01
N ILE A 298 -8.05 -1.45 7.56
CA ILE A 298 -9.22 -1.70 8.39
C ILE A 298 -9.63 -3.16 8.23
N ALA A 299 -9.82 -3.86 9.36
CA ALA A 299 -10.39 -5.19 9.42
C ALA A 299 -11.77 -5.12 10.08
N GLY A 300 -12.83 -5.46 9.34
CA GLY A 300 -14.20 -5.22 9.81
C GLY A 300 -14.41 -3.72 10.05
N GLU A 301 -14.57 -3.33 11.32
CA GLU A 301 -14.68 -1.94 11.75
C GLU A 301 -13.42 -1.43 12.47
N THR A 302 -12.37 -2.24 12.61
CA THR A 302 -11.19 -1.91 13.40
C THR A 302 -10.02 -1.43 12.54
N LEU A 303 -9.43 -0.28 12.87
CA LEU A 303 -8.16 0.17 12.31
C LEU A 303 -7.01 -0.71 12.87
N VAL A 304 -6.31 -1.42 11.99
CA VAL A 304 -5.29 -2.40 12.40
C VAL A 304 -3.87 -1.98 12.03
N ALA A 305 -3.70 -1.07 11.08
CA ALA A 305 -2.40 -0.52 10.72
C ALA A 305 -2.53 0.81 9.96
N VAL A 306 -1.50 1.64 10.07
CA VAL A 306 -1.34 2.87 9.29
C VAL A 306 0.09 2.91 8.73
N GLU A 307 0.23 3.15 7.43
CA GLU A 307 1.52 3.36 6.78
C GLU A 307 1.50 4.63 5.92
N THR A 308 2.67 5.26 5.76
CA THR A 308 2.81 6.51 4.99
C THR A 308 3.97 6.39 4.03
N HIS A 309 3.69 6.67 2.76
CA HIS A 309 4.59 6.50 1.63
C HIS A 309 4.92 7.83 1.01
N ARG A 310 6.22 8.08 0.85
CA ARG A 310 6.71 9.26 0.15
C ARG A 310 6.75 9.02 -1.35
N ASN A 311 6.48 10.06 -2.12
CA ASN A 311 6.68 10.00 -3.56
C ASN A 311 8.17 9.77 -3.89
N THR A 312 8.47 8.94 -4.88
CA THR A 312 9.85 8.70 -5.33
C THR A 312 10.41 9.88 -6.12
N ILE A 313 9.55 10.78 -6.60
CA ILE A 313 9.94 12.04 -7.24
C ILE A 313 9.88 13.18 -6.21
N PRO A 314 11.03 13.77 -5.85
CA PRO A 314 11.07 14.86 -4.87
C PRO A 314 10.30 16.11 -5.35
N ALA A 315 9.86 16.91 -4.38
CA ALA A 315 8.99 18.07 -4.57
C ALA A 315 9.72 19.36 -4.99
#